data_AF-A0A2N3E3L9-F1
#
_entry.id   AF-A0A2N3E3L9-F1
#
_cell.length_a   1.000
_cell.length_b   1.000
_cell.length_c   1.000
_cell.angle_alpha   90.00
_cell.angle_beta   90.00
_cell.angle_gamma   90.00
#
_symmetry.space_group_name_H-M   'P 1'
#
loop_
_entity.id
_entity.type
_entity.pdbx_description
1 polymer ?
#
loop_
_entity_poly.entity_id
_entity_poly.type
_entity_poly.pdbx_seq_one_letter_code
_entity_poly.pdbx_strand_id
1 'polypeptide(L)' 'MSVRRLDPNQPADFAFTPENIEWAKAQIAKFPQGKQASAIIPLFWRAQAQHGG' A
#
# COMPACT_ATOMS: atom_id res chain seq x y z
N MET A 1 9.93 -18.52 -19.28
CA MET A 1 9.03 -17.34 -19.38
C MET A 1 7.79 -17.62 -18.55
N SER A 2 7.60 -16.95 -17.41
CA SER A 2 6.39 -17.09 -16.61
C SER A 2 5.21 -16.48 -17.36
N VAL A 3 4.10 -17.21 -17.51
CA VAL A 3 2.88 -16.71 -18.16
C VAL A 3 2.23 -15.69 -17.21
N ARG A 4 2.50 -14.41 -17.45
CA ARG A 4 1.91 -13.31 -16.68
C ARG A 4 0.44 -13.16 -17.07
N ARG A 5 -0.47 -13.64 -16.22
CA ARG A 5 -1.92 -13.43 -16.37
C ARG A 5 -2.30 -12.14 -15.65
N LEU A 6 -2.64 -11.10 -16.40
CA LEU A 6 -3.16 -9.85 -15.86
C LEU A 6 -4.69 -9.95 -15.74
N ASP A 7 -5.26 -9.28 -14.74
CA ASP A 7 -6.71 -9.14 -14.63
C ASP A 7 -7.18 -8.15 -15.71
N PRO A 8 -8.25 -8.44 -16.47
CA PRO A 8 -8.75 -7.53 -17.49
C PRO A 8 -9.25 -6.19 -16.92
N ASN A 9 -9.63 -6.13 -15.63
CA ASN A 9 -10.08 -4.93 -14.94
C ASN A 9 -9.01 -4.39 -13.97
N GLN A 10 -7.82 -4.04 -14.49
CA GLN A 10 -6.82 -3.34 -13.69
C GLN A 10 -7.01 -1.81 -13.77
N PRO A 11 -6.88 -1.08 -12.66
CA PRO A 11 -6.81 0.37 -12.70
C PRO A 11 -5.56 0.81 -13.46
N ALA A 12 -5.66 1.91 -14.22
CA ALA A 12 -4.54 2.47 -14.97
C ALA A 12 -3.40 2.94 -14.04
N ASP A 13 -3.77 3.47 -12.87
CA ASP A 13 -2.85 3.95 -11.84
C ASP A 13 -3.41 3.65 -10.44
N PHE A 14 -2.49 3.56 -9.47
CA PHE A 14 -2.83 3.45 -8.06
C PHE A 14 -2.15 4.59 -7.28
N ALA A 15 -2.93 5.33 -6.50
CA ALA A 15 -2.45 6.31 -5.56
C ALA A 15 -3.25 6.23 -4.26
N PHE A 16 -2.58 6.38 -3.12
CA PHE A 16 -3.25 6.56 -1.85
C PHE A 16 -4.02 7.88 -1.83
N THR A 17 -5.19 7.89 -1.19
CA THR A 17 -5.87 9.15 -0.86
C THR A 17 -5.00 10.01 0.05
N PRO A 18 -5.17 11.36 0.06
CA PRO A 18 -4.40 12.25 0.93
C PRO A 18 -4.44 11.82 2.41
N GLU A 19 -5.61 11.40 2.89
CA GLU A 19 -5.82 10.88 4.24
C GLU A 19 -5.02 9.61 4.52
N ASN A 20 -4.96 8.69 3.54
CA ASN A 20 -4.20 7.45 3.67
C ASN A 20 -2.70 7.70 3.61
N ILE A 21 -2.24 8.74 2.92
CA ILE A 21 -0.83 9.16 2.92
C ILE A 21 -0.42 9.68 4.30
N GLU A 22 -1.25 10.50 4.94
CA GLU A 22 -0.96 10.99 6.30
C GLU A 22 -0.94 9.84 7.31
N TRP A 23 -1.92 8.93 7.22
CA TRP A 23 -1.93 7.72 8.03
C TRP A 23 -0.70 6.84 7.80
N ALA A 24 -0.30 6.66 6.53
CA ALA A 24 0.88 5.89 6.15
C ALA A 24 2.15 6.48 6.76
N LYS A 25 2.34 7.80 6.68
CA LYS A 25 3.47 8.50 7.29
C LYS A 25 3.49 8.32 8.80
N ALA A 26 2.35 8.45 9.47
CA ALA A 26 2.23 8.22 10.90
C ALA A 26 2.55 6.77 11.28
N GLN A 27 2.16 5.80 10.45
CA GLN A 27 2.46 4.40 10.68
C GLN A 27 3.94 4.07 10.47
N ILE A 28 4.59 4.66 9.47
CA ILE A 28 6.03 4.53 9.22
C ILE A 28 6.83 5.13 10.38
N ALA A 29 6.37 6.27 10.94
CA ALA A 29 7.04 6.94 12.06
C ALA A 29 7.06 6.12 13.36
N LYS A 30 6.22 5.08 13.50
CA LYS A 30 6.25 4.16 14.65
C LYS A 30 7.46 3.23 14.65
N PHE A 31 8.11 3.06 13.51
CA PHE A 31 9.26 2.18 13.38
C PHE A 31 10.56 2.98 13.49
N PRO A 32 11.60 2.45 14.15
CA PRO A 32 12.87 3.14 14.27
C PRO A 32 13.53 3.33 12.90
N GLN A 33 14.42 4.32 12.82
CA GLN A 33 15.17 4.60 11.59
C GLN A 33 15.90 3.33 11.11
N GLY A 34 15.78 3.01 9.82
CA GLY A 34 16.29 1.77 9.24
C GLY A 34 15.38 0.55 9.37
N LYS A 35 14.22 0.66 10.05
CA LYS A 35 13.19 -0.40 10.15
C LYS A 35 11.83 0.01 9.58
N GLN A 36 11.79 1.09 8.80
CA GLN A 36 10.58 1.60 8.15
C GLN A 36 9.90 0.58 7.23
N ALA A 37 10.67 -0.35 6.65
CA ALA A 37 10.16 -1.45 5.84
C ALA A 37 9.19 -2.37 6.61
N SER A 38 9.25 -2.41 7.94
CA SER A 38 8.29 -3.16 8.75
C SER A 38 6.88 -2.58 8.70
N ALA A 39 6.71 -1.32 8.27
CA ALA A 39 5.40 -0.72 8.00
C ALA A 39 4.72 -1.28 6.74
N ILE A 40 5.38 -2.14 5.95
CA ILE A 40 4.82 -2.63 4.68
C ILE A 40 3.49 -3.38 4.86
N ILE A 41 3.37 -4.21 5.91
CA ILE A 41 2.16 -5.00 6.18
C ILE A 41 0.96 -4.08 6.44
N PRO A 42 1.01 -3.12 7.39
CA PRO A 42 -0.11 -2.21 7.61
C PRO A 42 -0.39 -1.30 6.41
N LEU A 43 0.62 -0.94 5.61
CA LEU A 43 0.42 -0.16 4.39
C LEU A 43 -0.34 -0.95 3.31
N PHE A 44 -0.01 -2.24 3.12
CA PHE A 44 -0.76 -3.10 2.20
C PHE A 44 -2.20 -3.31 2.63
N TRP A 45 -2.43 -3.52 3.92
CA TRP A 45 -3.79 -3.62 4.44
C TRP A 45 -4.59 -2.34 4.18
N ARG A 46 -3.97 -1.17 4.36
CA ARG A 46 -4.62 0.11 4.07
C ARG A 46 -4.94 0.29 2.58
N ALA A 47 -4.05 -0.15 1.70
CA ALA A 47 -4.28 -0.16 0.26
C ALA A 47 -5.47 -1.06 -0.12
N GLN A 48 -5.55 -2.25 0.46
CA GLN A 48 -6.66 -3.17 0.23
C GLN A 48 -7.99 -2.58 0.73
N ALA A 49 -7.99 -1.99 1.93
CA ALA A 49 -9.17 -1.32 2.50
C ALA A 49 -9.65 -0.15 1.64
N GLN A 50 -8.74 0.60 0.99
CA GLN A 50 -9.09 1.67 0.07
C GLN A 50 -9.85 1.16 -1.17
N HIS A 51 -9.58 -0.07 -1.60
CA HIS A 51 -10.18 -0.68 -2.80
C HIS A 51 -11.36 -1.61 -2.51
N GLY A 52 -11.84 -1.65 -1.27
CA GLY A 52 -13.05 -2.37 -0.89
C GLY A 52 -12.85 -3.81 -0.40
N GLY A 53 -11.60 -4.25 -0.18
CA GLY A 53 -11.30 -5.61 0.31
C GLY A 53 -11.02 -6.60 -0.80
#